data_AF-A0ABD2P4C8-F1
#
_entry.id   AF-A0ABD2P4C8-F1
#
_cell.length_a   1.000
_cell.length_b   1.000
_cell.length_c   1.000
_cell.angle_alpha   90.00
_cell.angle_beta   90.00
_cell.angle_gamma   90.00
#
_symmetry.space_group_name_H-M   'P 1'
#
loop_
_entity.id
_entity.type
_entity.pdbx_description
1 polymer ?
#
loop_
_entity_poly.entity_id
_entity_poly.type
_entity_poly.pdbx_seq_one_letter_code
_entity_poly.pdbx_strand_id
1 'polypeptide(L)'
;MRVYEAMVKSSLLYGSETWWLTERFKSRLEAVEMDVLRRSSRTSRTEHVPNEVIKREMGVEDNITKDEGEKTTCLVRARETHGRLQAT
;
A
#
# COMPACT_ATOMS: atom_id res chain seq x y z
N MET A 1 12.10 -6.55 7.01
CA MET A 1 12.87 -7.48 6.15
C MET A 1 13.36 -6.76 4.90
N ARG A 2 14.67 -6.72 4.59
CA ARG A 2 15.22 -5.92 3.46
C ARG A 2 14.73 -6.35 2.07
N VAL A 3 14.43 -7.63 1.87
CA VAL A 3 13.99 -8.18 0.57
C VAL A 3 12.55 -7.74 0.23
N TYR A 4 11.66 -7.72 1.23
CA TYR A 4 10.29 -7.21 1.08
C TYR A 4 10.29 -5.76 0.61
N GLU A 5 11.10 -4.94 1.26
CA GLU A 5 11.20 -3.51 0.98
C GLU A 5 11.83 -3.22 -0.39
N ALA A 6 12.86 -3.97 -0.80
CA ALA A 6 13.53 -3.73 -2.08
C ALA A 6 12.71 -4.20 -3.30
N MET A 7 12.01 -5.34 -3.20
CA MET A 7 11.33 -5.94 -4.36
C MET A 7 9.81 -5.71 -4.36
N VAL A 8 9.16 -5.94 -3.22
CA VAL A 8 7.70 -5.93 -3.14
C VAL A 8 7.21 -4.49 -3.06
N LYS A 9 7.79 -3.67 -2.18
CA LYS A 9 7.43 -2.25 -2.06
C LYS A 9 7.68 -1.47 -3.36
N SER A 10 8.82 -1.70 -4.03
CA SER A 10 9.13 -1.05 -5.31
C SER A 10 8.16 -1.46 -6.43
N SER A 11 7.83 -2.74 -6.55
CA SER A 11 6.89 -3.24 -7.56
C SER A 11 5.46 -2.73 -7.32
N LEU A 12 5.03 -2.69 -6.06
CA LEU A 12 3.71 -2.18 -5.68
C LEU A 12 3.61 -0.67 -5.89
N LEU A 13 4.66 0.09 -5.54
CA LEU A 13 4.73 1.54 -5.73
C LEU A 13 4.72 1.94 -7.21
N TYR A 14 5.45 1.20 -8.06
CA TYR A 14 5.39 1.44 -9.50
C TYR A 14 3.99 1.13 -10.07
N GLY A 15 3.36 0.07 -9.57
CA GLY A 15 1.99 -0.29 -9.92
C GLY A 15 0.97 0.79 -9.55
N SER A 16 1.14 1.45 -8.39
CA SER A 16 0.24 2.52 -7.95
C SER A 16 0.45 3.85 -8.66
N GLU A 17 1.65 4.15 -9.12
CA GLU A 17 1.91 5.34 -9.94
C GLU A 17 1.24 5.26 -11.31
N THR A 18 1.06 4.05 -11.84
CA THR A 18 0.49 3.81 -13.17
C THR A 18 -1.04 3.67 -13.15
N TRP A 19 -1.64 3.27 -12.02
CA TRP A 19 -3.08 3.00 -11.90
C TRP A 19 -3.76 3.93 -10.91
N TRP A 20 -4.96 4.43 -11.25
CA TRP A 20 -5.78 5.19 -10.31
C TRP A 20 -6.09 4.36 -9.06
N LEU A 21 -5.58 4.80 -7.91
CA LEU A 21 -5.67 4.09 -6.64
C LEU A 21 -7.08 4.18 -6.04
N THR A 22 -8.00 3.39 -6.58
CA THR A 22 -9.36 3.26 -6.05
C THR A 22 -9.32 2.48 -4.74
N GLU A 23 -10.30 2.66 -3.83
CA GLU A 23 -10.38 1.90 -2.57
C GLU A 23 -10.34 0.38 -2.78
N ARG A 24 -10.95 -0.12 -3.87
CA ARG A 24 -10.87 -1.54 -4.26
C ARG A 24 -9.44 -2.01 -4.55
N PHE A 25 -8.59 -1.13 -5.09
CA PHE A 25 -7.19 -1.43 -5.34
C PHE A 25 -6.38 -1.45 -4.04
N LYS A 26 -6.67 -0.54 -3.10
CA LYS A 26 -6.09 -0.54 -1.75
C LYS A 26 -6.35 -1.87 -1.02
N SER A 27 -7.60 -2.36 -1.03
CA SER A 27 -7.92 -3.65 -0.39
C SER A 27 -7.21 -4.84 -1.07
N ARG A 28 -6.99 -4.76 -2.39
CA ARG A 28 -6.22 -5.79 -3.11
C ARG A 28 -4.73 -5.73 -2.77
N LEU A 29 -4.16 -4.54 -2.66
CA LEU A 29 -2.77 -4.32 -2.22
C LEU A 29 -2.54 -4.93 -0.84
N GLU A 30 -3.41 -4.63 0.12
CA GLU A 30 -3.34 -5.18 1.47
C GLU A 30 -3.44 -6.71 1.49
N ALA A 31 -4.29 -7.29 0.63
CA ALA A 31 -4.41 -8.74 0.52
C ALA A 31 -3.14 -9.40 -0.06
N VAL A 32 -2.52 -8.77 -1.06
CA VAL A 32 -1.25 -9.25 -1.65
C VAL A 32 -0.11 -9.13 -0.64
N GLU A 33 -0.01 -8.02 0.08
CA GLU A 33 0.99 -7.84 1.14
C GLU A 33 0.86 -8.93 2.19
N MET A 34 -0.35 -9.21 2.67
CA MET A 34 -0.58 -10.29 3.63
C MET A 34 -0.25 -11.68 3.09
N ASP A 35 -0.50 -11.96 1.81
CA ASP A 35 -0.13 -13.22 1.17
C ASP A 35 1.40 -13.39 1.10
N VAL A 36 2.13 -12.32 0.74
CA VAL A 36 3.60 -12.30 0.73
C VAL A 36 4.17 -12.51 2.13
N LEU A 37 3.63 -11.81 3.14
CA LEU A 37 4.07 -11.95 4.52
C LEU A 37 3.86 -13.38 5.02
N ARG A 38 2.69 -13.97 4.77
CA ARG A 38 2.38 -15.36 5.15
C ARG A 38 3.29 -16.38 4.48
N ARG A 39 3.62 -16.18 3.20
CA ARG A 39 4.57 -17.05 2.48
C ARG A 39 5.99 -16.94 3.04
N SER A 40 6.38 -15.73 3.43
CA SER A 40 7.70 -15.45 3.99
C SER A 40 7.86 -15.97 5.42
N SER A 41 6.80 -15.87 6.24
CA SER A 41 6.74 -16.42 7.60
C SER A 41 6.40 -17.91 7.64
N ARG A 42 6.09 -18.52 6.48
CA ARG A 42 5.70 -19.93 6.32
C ARG A 42 4.48 -20.33 7.17
N THR A 43 3.67 -19.36 7.57
CA THR A 43 2.48 -19.56 8.41
C THR A 43 1.32 -20.06 7.55
N SER A 44 0.77 -21.22 7.92
CA SER A 44 -0.37 -21.77 7.18
C SER A 44 -1.64 -20.96 7.43
N ARG A 45 -2.57 -20.96 6.47
CA ARG A 45 -3.92 -20.39 6.68
C ARG A 45 -4.69 -21.15 7.77
N THR A 46 -4.33 -22.42 8.00
CA THR A 46 -4.90 -23.29 9.02
C THR A 46 -4.57 -22.85 10.45
N GLU A 47 -3.46 -22.14 10.64
CA GLU A 47 -3.04 -21.71 11.99
C GLU A 47 -3.86 -20.52 12.51
N HIS A 48 -4.75 -19.95 11.68
CA HIS A 48 -5.63 -18.83 12.03
C HIS A 48 -4.91 -17.66 12.72
N VAL A 49 -3.62 -17.48 12.45
CA VAL A 49 -2.82 -16.42 13.05
C VAL A 49 -3.37 -15.06 12.59
N PRO A 50 -3.64 -14.13 13.52
CA PRO A 50 -4.16 -12.81 13.18
C PRO A 50 -3.11 -12.02 12.38
N ASN A 51 -3.58 -11.18 11.47
CA ASN A 51 -2.71 -10.40 10.58
C ASN A 51 -1.76 -9.48 11.36
N GLU A 52 -2.19 -8.94 12.50
CA GLU A 52 -1.35 -8.06 13.32
C GLU A 52 -0.12 -8.77 13.90
N VAL A 53 -0.27 -10.03 14.31
CA VAL A 53 0.85 -10.82 14.84
C VAL A 53 1.87 -11.08 13.74
N ILE A 54 1.42 -11.45 12.53
CA ILE A 54 2.31 -11.67 11.37
C ILE A 54 3.06 -10.39 11.02
N LYS A 55 2.38 -9.23 11.01
CA LYS A 55 3.02 -7.94 10.75
C LYS A 55 4.06 -7.58 11.80
N ARG A 56 3.75 -7.80 13.08
CA ARG A 56 4.66 -7.56 14.20
C ARG A 56 5.88 -8.47 14.16
N GLU A 57 5.68 -9.75 13.86
CA GLU A 57 6.75 -10.74 13.74
C GLU A 57 7.70 -10.42 12.57
N MET A 58 7.15 -9.90 11.48
CA MET A 58 7.91 -9.48 10.29
C MET A 58 8.52 -8.08 10.42
N GLY A 59 8.22 -7.34 11.49
CA GLY A 59 8.68 -5.98 11.73
C GLY A 59 8.23 -4.99 10.65
N VAL A 60 7.04 -5.19 10.10
CA VAL A 60 6.44 -4.30 9.07
C VAL A 60 5.40 -3.43 9.77
N GLU A 61 5.81 -2.22 10.15
CA GLU A 61 4.97 -1.27 10.90
C GLU A 61 4.13 -0.37 9.97
N ASP A 62 4.53 -0.22 8.71
CA ASP A 62 3.94 0.73 7.77
C ASP A 62 3.21 0.02 6.61
N ASN A 63 1.89 0.20 6.55
CA ASN A 63 1.11 -0.13 5.35
C ASN A 63 1.54 0.80 4.21
N ILE A 64 1.87 0.24 3.05
CA ILE A 64 2.20 0.96 1.81
C ILE A 64 1.12 2.00 1.47
N THR A 65 -0.13 1.72 1.82
CA THR A 65 -1.29 2.60 1.63
C THR A 65 -1.19 3.95 2.36
N LYS A 66 -0.40 4.07 3.43
CA LYS A 66 -0.18 5.34 4.14
C LYS A 66 0.74 6.29 3.35
N ASP A 67 1.73 5.73 2.65
CA ASP A 67 2.71 6.46 1.84
C ASP A 67 2.05 7.11 0.60
N GLU A 68 1.04 6.45 0.04
CA GLU A 68 0.35 6.89 -1.18
C GLU A 68 -0.77 7.92 -0.92
N GLY A 69 -1.26 8.00 0.33
CA GLY A 69 -2.27 8.97 0.73
C GLY A 69 -1.79 10.42 0.55
N GLU A 70 -0.50 10.67 0.78
CA GLU A 70 0.09 12.00 0.65
C GLU A 70 0.16 12.48 -0.81
N LYS A 71 0.45 11.57 -1.76
CA LYS A 71 0.48 11.88 -3.20
C LYS A 71 -0.91 12.21 -3.76
N THR A 72 -1.96 11.59 -3.21
CA THR A 72 -3.33 11.86 -3.65
C THR A 72 -3.80 13.24 -3.18
N THR A 73 -3.46 13.64 -1.96
CA THR A 73 -3.84 14.96 -1.40
C THR A 73 -3.20 16.13 -2.13
N CYS A 74 -1.94 16.02 -2.56
CA CYS A 74 -1.29 17.11 -3.32
C CYS A 74 -1.82 17.22 -4.76
N LEU A 75 -2.19 16.12 -5.42
CA LEU A 75 -2.83 16.16 -6.76
C LEU A 75 -4.28 16.67 -6.72
N VAL A 76 -5.05 16.33 -5.68
CA VAL A 76 -6.39 16.90 -5.48
C VAL A 76 -6.31 18.41 -5.25
N ARG A 77 -5.39 18.88 -4.39
CA ARG A 77 -5.14 20.32 -4.18
C ARG A 77 -4.64 21.04 -5.44
N ALA A 78 -3.80 20.39 -6.26
CA ALA A 78 -3.35 20.96 -7.53
C ALA A 78 -4.52 21.16 -8.53
N ARG A 79 -5.49 20.22 -8.61
CA ARG A 79 -6.71 20.41 -9.42
C ARG A 79 -7.61 21.53 -8.89
N GLU A 80 -7.73 21.67 -7.57
CA GLU A 80 -8.54 22.73 -6.95
C GLU A 80 -7.97 24.14 -7.19
N THR A 81 -6.64 24.29 -7.19
CA THR A 81 -5.97 25.58 -7.47
C THR A 81 -6.07 25.98 -8.95
N HIS A 82 -5.92 25.03 -9.87
CA HIS A 82 -6.07 25.29 -11.32
C HIS A 82 -7.52 25.62 -11.70
N GLY A 83 -8.51 24.95 -11.10
CA GLY A 83 -9.92 25.26 -11.32
C GLY A 83 -10.34 26.64 -10.80
N ARG A 84 -9.63 27.18 -9.79
CA ARG A 84 -9.90 28.50 -9.22
C ARG A 84 -9.27 29.65 -10.02
N LEU A 85 -8.20 29.38 -10.78
CA LEU A 85 -7.51 30.34 -11.65
C LEU A 85 -8.18 30.55 -13.02
N GLN A 86 -9.05 29.63 -13.46
CA GLN A 86 -9.80 29.76 -14.72
C GLN A 86 -11.21 30.37 -14.55
N ALA A 87 -11.59 30.72 -13.32
CA ALA A 87 -12.90 31.29 -12.97
C ALA A 87 -12.86 32.81 -12.69
N THR A 88 -11.74 33.47 -12.99
CA THR A 88 -11.52 34.93 -12.92
C THR A 88 -11.11 35.46 -14.27
#